data_AF-A0A350D3L7-F1
#
_entry.id   AF-A0A350D3L7-F1
#
_cell.length_a   1.000
_cell.length_b   1.000
_cell.length_c   1.000
_cell.angle_alpha   90.00
_cell.angle_beta   90.00
_cell.angle_gamma   90.00
#
_symmetry.space_group_name_H-M   'P 1'
#
loop_
_entity.id
_entity.type
_entity.pdbx_description
1 polymer ?
#
loop_
_entity_poly.entity_id
_entity_poly.type
_entity_poly.pdbx_seq_one_letter_code
_entity_poly.pdbx_strand_id
1 'polypeptide(L)'
;MLPFLNPDLPLEARVSDLVGRLTLEEKIGQLMNEAPAIERLGIPAYNWWNECLHGVARAGLATVFPQSIGLAATWNTDLMLEVATAISDEARAKHHEAVRRGERGIYQGLTFWSPNINLFRDPRWGRGMETYGEDPYLTGTMAVSFIRGLQGD
;
A
#
# COMPACT_ATOMS: atom_id res chain seq x y z
N MET A 1 18.05 24.07 4.81
CA MET A 1 17.15 22.93 4.56
C MET A 1 16.92 22.22 5.88
N LEU A 2 15.68 21.89 6.23
CA LEU A 2 15.38 21.20 7.51
C LEU A 2 15.95 19.77 7.47
N PRO A 3 16.45 19.20 8.60
CA PRO A 3 17.08 17.88 8.61
C PRO A 3 16.19 16.78 8.02
N PHE A 4 14.89 16.77 8.31
CA PHE A 4 13.99 15.75 7.75
C PHE A 4 13.90 15.74 6.21
N LEU A 5 14.21 16.86 5.55
CA LEU A 5 14.26 16.97 4.10
C LEU A 5 15.56 16.43 3.50
N ASN A 6 16.64 16.28 4.29
CA ASN A 6 17.95 15.88 3.79
C ASN A 6 17.99 14.37 3.50
N PRO A 7 18.07 13.93 2.23
CA PRO A 7 18.09 12.51 1.88
C PRO A 7 19.38 11.79 2.29
N ASP A 8 20.47 12.52 2.58
CA ASP A 8 21.76 11.94 2.99
C ASP A 8 21.78 11.53 4.47
N LEU A 9 20.77 11.92 5.26
CA LEU A 9 20.63 11.50 6.65
C LEU A 9 19.89 10.16 6.77
N PRO A 10 20.20 9.35 7.81
CA PRO A 10 19.44 8.13 8.11
C PRO A 10 17.95 8.42 8.24
N LEU A 11 17.11 7.49 7.74
CA LEU A 11 15.65 7.63 7.78
C LEU A 11 15.14 7.97 9.18
N GLU A 12 15.60 7.25 10.21
CA GLU A 12 15.16 7.46 11.59
C GLU A 12 15.50 8.86 12.13
N ALA A 13 16.66 9.41 11.74
CA ALA A 13 17.04 10.77 12.13
C ALA A 13 16.09 11.80 11.48
N ARG A 14 15.71 11.57 10.23
CA ARG A 14 14.77 12.43 9.49
C ARG A 14 13.36 12.35 10.08
N VAL A 15 12.88 11.14 10.38
CA VAL A 15 11.56 10.93 11.00
C VAL A 15 11.51 11.53 12.40
N SER A 16 12.54 11.32 13.22
CA SER A 16 12.61 11.87 14.57
C SER A 16 12.61 13.40 14.57
N ASP A 17 13.38 14.03 13.67
CA ASP A 17 13.37 15.49 13.49
C ASP A 17 11.98 15.99 13.05
N LEU A 18 11.34 15.33 12.09
CA LEU A 18 9.99 15.69 11.63
C LEU A 18 8.96 15.59 12.77
N VAL A 19 8.85 14.44 13.41
CA VAL A 19 7.87 14.19 14.49
C VAL A 19 8.15 15.09 15.69
N GLY A 20 9.42 15.41 15.98
CA GLY A 20 9.81 16.36 17.03
C GLY A 20 9.35 17.80 16.76
N ARG A 21 9.14 18.18 15.49
CA ARG A 21 8.67 19.51 15.09
C ARG A 21 7.15 19.67 15.13
N LEU A 22 6.41 18.56 15.21
CA LEU A 22 4.95 18.57 15.21
C LEU A 22 4.42 19.02 16.58
N THR A 23 3.40 19.89 16.56
CA THR A 23 2.58 20.14 17.73
C THR A 23 1.82 18.88 18.14
N LEU A 24 1.27 18.85 19.36
CA LEU A 24 0.43 17.74 19.78
C LEU A 24 -0.81 17.58 18.88
N GLU A 25 -1.43 18.69 18.48
CA GLU A 25 -2.58 18.71 17.60
C GLU A 25 -2.24 18.16 16.20
N GLU A 26 -1.11 18.60 15.62
CA GLU A 26 -0.61 18.07 14.35
C GLU A 26 -0.38 16.55 14.45
N LYS A 27 0.22 16.05 15.54
CA LYS A 27 0.41 14.61 15.77
C LYS A 27 -0.91 13.85 15.82
N ILE A 28 -1.90 14.37 16.54
CA ILE A 28 -3.23 13.75 16.63
C ILE A 28 -3.88 13.66 15.24
N GLY A 29 -3.75 14.73 14.43
CA GLY A 29 -4.26 14.76 13.07
C GLY A 29 -3.65 13.67 12.16
N GLN A 30 -2.41 13.25 12.42
CA GLN A 30 -1.75 12.19 11.63
C GLN A 30 -2.14 10.76 12.01
N LEU A 31 -3.03 10.54 12.99
CA LEU A 31 -3.40 9.20 13.48
C LEU A 31 -4.54 8.53 12.70
N MET A 32 -5.19 9.25 11.78
CA MET A 32 -6.26 8.73 10.92
C MET A 32 -5.74 8.44 9.51
N ASN A 33 -6.51 7.68 8.74
CA ASN A 33 -6.13 7.39 7.34
C ASN A 33 -6.11 8.67 6.48
N GLU A 34 -6.99 9.63 6.75
CA GLU A 34 -6.97 10.94 6.11
C GLU A 34 -6.12 11.90 6.93
N ALA A 35 -4.82 11.92 6.65
CA ALA A 35 -3.87 12.76 7.36
C ALA A 35 -3.83 14.16 6.73
N PRO A 36 -4.15 15.23 7.50
CA PRO A 36 -4.17 16.59 6.98
C PRO A 36 -2.76 17.08 6.66
N ALA A 37 -2.68 18.07 5.78
CA ALA A 37 -1.45 18.78 5.49
C ALA A 37 -0.90 19.49 6.74
N ILE A 38 0.42 19.63 6.81
CA ILE A 38 1.10 20.42 7.83
C ILE A 38 1.79 21.58 7.11
N GLU A 39 1.00 22.62 6.82
CA GLU A 39 1.38 23.72 5.93
C GLU A 39 2.66 24.43 6.39
N ARG A 40 2.80 24.65 7.71
CA ARG A 40 3.98 25.30 8.31
C ARG A 40 5.29 24.55 8.02
N LEU A 41 5.21 23.23 7.81
CA LEU A 41 6.36 22.37 7.50
C LEU A 41 6.42 21.98 6.02
N GLY A 42 5.48 22.44 5.19
CA GLY A 42 5.39 22.10 3.78
C GLY A 42 5.06 20.64 3.50
N ILE A 43 4.36 19.98 4.43
CA ILE A 43 3.99 18.56 4.29
C ILE A 43 2.61 18.48 3.67
N PRO A 44 2.45 17.86 2.49
CA PRO A 44 1.14 17.74 1.86
C PRO A 44 0.24 16.80 2.66
N ALA A 45 -1.07 16.95 2.49
CA ALA A 45 -2.02 15.95 2.97
C ALA A 45 -1.71 14.59 2.35
N TYR A 46 -2.04 13.52 3.09
CA TYR A 46 -1.81 12.16 2.64
C TYR A 46 -2.97 11.27 3.08
N ASN A 47 -3.44 10.41 2.17
CA ASN A 47 -4.40 9.37 2.52
C ASN A 47 -3.71 7.99 2.53
N TRP A 48 -3.72 7.34 3.69
CA TRP A 48 -3.14 6.01 3.91
C TRP A 48 -4.00 4.88 3.34
N TRP A 49 -5.24 5.16 2.94
CA TRP A 49 -6.15 4.17 2.40
C TRP A 49 -6.02 4.11 0.87
N ASN A 50 -5.34 3.07 0.40
CA ASN A 50 -5.38 2.62 -0.99
C ASN A 50 -5.54 1.09 -1.02
N GLU A 51 -5.92 0.52 -2.16
CA GLU A 51 -6.30 -0.88 -2.29
C GLU A 51 -5.68 -1.45 -3.59
N CYS A 52 -5.07 -2.63 -3.52
CA CYS A 52 -4.48 -3.24 -4.72
C CYS A 52 -4.51 -4.78 -4.73
N LEU A 53 -5.55 -5.38 -4.13
CA LEU A 53 -5.62 -6.82 -3.87
C LEU A 53 -5.34 -7.71 -5.10
N HIS A 54 -5.82 -7.30 -6.28
CA HIS A 54 -5.58 -8.00 -7.55
C HIS A 54 -5.51 -7.01 -8.73
N GLY A 55 -4.87 -5.86 -8.50
CA GLY A 55 -4.89 -4.69 -9.41
C GLY A 55 -5.15 -3.41 -8.62
N VAL A 56 -4.63 -2.27 -9.07
CA VAL A 56 -4.84 -0.98 -8.39
C VAL A 56 -6.32 -0.60 -8.43
N ALA A 57 -6.97 -0.53 -7.29
CA ALA A 57 -8.40 -0.29 -7.23
C ALA A 57 -8.72 1.21 -7.21
N ARG A 58 -9.85 1.58 -7.83
CA ARG A 58 -10.52 2.90 -7.68
C ARG A 58 -9.66 4.13 -8.04
N ALA A 59 -8.52 3.95 -8.70
CA ALA A 59 -7.65 5.00 -9.20
C ALA A 59 -7.60 5.01 -10.74
N GLY A 60 -8.76 5.03 -11.39
CA GLY A 60 -8.92 4.98 -12.85
C GLY A 60 -8.75 3.59 -13.46
N LEU A 61 -8.42 3.52 -14.74
CA LEU A 61 -8.21 2.26 -15.47
C LEU A 61 -6.90 1.60 -15.03
N ALA A 62 -6.96 0.34 -14.61
CA ALA A 62 -5.84 -0.47 -14.14
C ALA A 62 -6.00 -1.90 -14.65
N THR A 63 -4.90 -2.66 -14.68
CA THR A 63 -4.99 -4.10 -14.96
C THR A 63 -5.76 -4.79 -13.83
N VAL A 64 -6.70 -5.66 -14.19
CA VAL A 64 -7.47 -6.47 -13.24
C VAL A 64 -7.06 -7.93 -13.41
N PHE A 65 -6.30 -8.43 -12.44
CA PHE A 65 -5.84 -9.81 -12.40
C PHE A 65 -6.94 -10.73 -11.84
N PRO A 66 -6.79 -12.07 -11.94
CA PRO A 66 -7.65 -12.98 -11.20
C PRO A 66 -7.64 -12.63 -9.71
N GLN A 67 -8.78 -12.83 -9.05
CA GLN A 67 -8.89 -12.65 -7.60
C GLN A 67 -7.86 -13.52 -6.85
N SER A 68 -7.45 -13.15 -5.64
CA SER A 68 -6.43 -13.83 -4.83
C SER A 68 -6.58 -15.36 -4.80
N ILE A 69 -7.80 -15.88 -4.63
CA ILE A 69 -8.04 -17.33 -4.60
C ILE A 69 -7.74 -18.01 -5.94
N GLY A 70 -7.96 -17.31 -7.06
CA GLY A 70 -7.63 -17.77 -8.40
C GLY A 70 -6.12 -17.74 -8.66
N LEU A 71 -5.43 -16.70 -8.17
CA LEU A 71 -3.96 -16.65 -8.22
C LEU A 71 -3.34 -17.74 -7.33
N ALA A 72 -3.90 -18.01 -6.16
CA ALA A 72 -3.44 -19.08 -5.27
C ALA A 72 -3.58 -20.47 -5.91
N ALA A 73 -4.63 -20.70 -6.71
CA ALA A 73 -4.84 -21.96 -7.42
C ALA A 73 -3.73 -22.28 -8.45
N THR A 74 -2.86 -21.33 -8.78
CA THR A 74 -1.70 -21.56 -9.65
C THR A 74 -0.53 -22.25 -8.93
N TRP A 75 -0.47 -22.15 -7.59
CA TRP A 75 0.68 -22.58 -6.78
C TRP A 75 2.04 -22.02 -7.26
N ASN A 76 2.00 -20.85 -7.94
CA ASN A 76 3.16 -20.27 -8.59
C ASN A 76 3.54 -18.93 -7.94
N THR A 77 4.60 -18.96 -7.14
CA THR A 77 5.14 -17.79 -6.43
C THR A 77 5.82 -16.80 -7.36
N ASP A 78 6.45 -17.28 -8.43
CA ASP A 78 7.13 -16.43 -9.40
C ASP A 78 6.11 -15.62 -10.19
N LEU A 79 5.01 -16.25 -10.61
CA LEU A 79 3.88 -15.55 -11.21
C LEU A 79 3.26 -14.53 -10.25
N MET A 80 3.11 -14.87 -8.97
CA MET A 80 2.60 -13.91 -7.98
C MET A 80 3.50 -12.70 -7.82
N LEU A 81 4.83 -12.91 -7.85
CA LEU A 81 5.81 -11.83 -7.83
C LEU A 81 5.65 -10.94 -9.07
N GLU A 82 5.59 -11.51 -10.28
CA GLU A 82 5.39 -10.76 -11.52
C GLU A 82 4.10 -9.94 -11.51
N VAL A 83 2.99 -10.53 -11.05
CA VAL A 83 1.71 -9.84 -10.90
C VAL A 83 1.84 -8.67 -9.92
N ALA A 84 2.43 -8.89 -8.76
CA ALA A 84 2.60 -7.84 -7.75
C ALA A 84 3.55 -6.72 -8.22
N THR A 85 4.60 -7.04 -8.96
CA THR A 85 5.48 -6.05 -9.58
C THR A 85 4.72 -5.19 -10.59
N ALA A 86 3.91 -5.80 -11.47
CA ALA A 86 3.09 -5.05 -12.41
C ALA A 86 2.09 -4.12 -11.69
N ILE A 87 1.46 -4.60 -10.61
CA ILE A 87 0.60 -3.78 -9.74
C ILE A 87 1.39 -2.61 -9.14
N SER A 88 2.62 -2.84 -8.68
CA SER A 88 3.47 -1.82 -8.06
C SER A 88 3.85 -0.68 -9.04
N ASP A 89 4.13 -1.03 -10.30
CA ASP A 89 4.46 -0.07 -11.35
C ASP A 89 3.26 0.81 -11.68
N GLU A 90 2.08 0.20 -11.86
CA GLU A 90 0.83 0.93 -12.07
C GLU A 90 0.50 1.84 -10.88
N ALA A 91 0.69 1.35 -9.64
CA ALA A 91 0.47 2.10 -8.42
C ALA A 91 1.34 3.37 -8.36
N ARG A 92 2.64 3.24 -8.65
CA ARG A 92 3.57 4.38 -8.70
C ARG A 92 3.21 5.36 -9.82
N ALA A 93 2.87 4.86 -11.02
CA ALA A 93 2.47 5.70 -12.14
C ALA A 93 1.21 6.53 -11.82
N LYS A 94 0.19 5.89 -11.23
CA LYS A 94 -1.06 6.53 -10.82
C LYS A 94 -0.85 7.56 -9.73
N HIS A 95 -0.02 7.25 -8.74
CA HIS A 95 0.34 8.22 -7.71
C HIS A 95 0.99 9.46 -8.30
N HIS A 96 1.98 9.30 -9.19
CA HIS A 96 2.61 10.45 -9.84
C HIS A 96 1.60 11.29 -10.64
N GLU A 97 0.61 10.67 -11.28
CA GLU A 97 -0.46 11.40 -11.96
C GLU A 97 -1.37 12.16 -11.00
N ALA A 98 -1.81 11.54 -9.90
CA ALA A 98 -2.59 12.22 -8.87
C ALA A 98 -1.82 13.44 -8.32
N VAL A 99 -0.52 13.27 -8.01
CA VAL A 99 0.34 14.35 -7.55
C VAL A 99 0.46 15.48 -8.57
N ARG A 100 0.61 15.18 -9.87
CA ARG A 100 0.65 16.20 -10.94
C ARG A 100 -0.64 17.01 -11.01
N ARG A 101 -1.78 16.38 -10.70
CA ARG A 101 -3.10 17.00 -10.68
C ARG A 101 -3.41 17.70 -9.35
N GLY A 102 -2.49 17.67 -8.38
CA GLY A 102 -2.69 18.25 -7.05
C GLY A 102 -3.64 17.43 -6.17
N GLU A 103 -3.86 16.16 -6.50
CA GLU A 103 -4.79 15.28 -5.81
C GLU A 103 -4.05 14.42 -4.76
N ARG A 104 -4.63 14.31 -3.55
CA ARG A 104 -4.04 13.62 -2.38
C ARG A 104 -5.07 12.83 -1.55
N GLY A 105 -6.22 12.52 -2.15
CA GLY A 105 -7.33 11.85 -1.51
C GLY A 105 -7.16 10.33 -1.38
N ILE A 106 -8.24 9.66 -0.96
CA ILE A 106 -8.32 8.20 -0.89
C ILE A 106 -7.99 7.56 -2.26
N TYR A 107 -7.34 6.39 -2.25
CA TYR A 107 -6.86 5.65 -3.43
C TYR A 107 -5.74 6.32 -4.24
N GLN A 108 -5.15 7.41 -3.74
CA GLN A 108 -4.10 8.16 -4.45
C GLN A 108 -2.74 8.10 -3.74
N GLY A 109 -2.68 7.54 -2.53
CA GLY A 109 -1.45 7.32 -1.77
C GLY A 109 -0.63 6.11 -2.26
N LEU A 110 0.51 5.90 -1.61
CA LEU A 110 1.45 4.80 -1.91
C LEU A 110 1.39 3.66 -0.88
N THR A 111 0.43 3.71 0.03
CA THR A 111 0.18 2.67 1.04
C THR A 111 -1.06 1.91 0.62
N PHE A 112 -0.95 0.59 0.51
CA PHE A 112 -2.03 -0.27 0.05
C PHE A 112 -2.44 -1.26 1.15
N TRP A 113 -3.74 -1.44 1.36
CA TRP A 113 -4.29 -2.39 2.31
C TRP A 113 -4.42 -3.77 1.67
N SER A 114 -3.27 -4.31 1.27
CA SER A 114 -3.15 -5.59 0.57
C SER A 114 -1.79 -6.23 0.91
N PRO A 115 -1.68 -7.57 0.92
CA PRO A 115 -2.71 -8.55 0.59
C PRO A 115 -3.61 -8.93 1.77
N ASN A 116 -4.72 -9.62 1.50
CA ASN A 116 -5.54 -10.27 2.54
C ASN A 116 -4.97 -11.66 2.85
N ILE A 117 -4.31 -11.78 4.01
CA ILE A 117 -3.62 -13.01 4.45
C ILE A 117 -4.40 -13.80 5.50
N ASN A 118 -5.69 -13.52 5.66
CA ASN A 118 -6.54 -14.37 6.50
C ASN A 118 -6.73 -15.74 5.84
N LEU A 119 -7.04 -16.75 6.65
CA LEU A 119 -7.34 -18.09 6.15
C LEU A 119 -8.84 -18.23 5.87
N PHE A 120 -9.19 -18.80 4.72
CA PHE A 120 -10.57 -19.11 4.35
C PHE A 120 -11.11 -20.33 5.10
N ARG A 121 -11.15 -20.26 6.44
CA ARG A 121 -11.46 -21.40 7.32
C ARG A 121 -12.92 -21.85 7.29
N ASP A 122 -13.84 -20.92 7.06
CA ASP A 122 -15.26 -21.22 6.94
C ASP A 122 -15.68 -20.91 5.50
N PRO A 123 -16.11 -21.91 4.70
CA PRO A 123 -16.43 -21.71 3.29
C PRO A 123 -17.61 -20.76 3.06
N ARG A 124 -18.37 -20.40 4.11
CA ARG A 124 -19.47 -19.41 4.04
C ARG A 124 -18.96 -17.97 4.12
N TRP A 125 -17.70 -17.75 4.46
CA TRP A 125 -17.16 -16.40 4.59
C TRP A 125 -17.14 -15.68 3.24
N GLY A 126 -17.99 -14.67 3.08
CA GLY A 126 -18.16 -13.95 1.81
C GLY A 126 -16.94 -13.19 1.28
N ARG A 127 -15.89 -13.02 2.09
CA ARG A 127 -14.59 -12.46 1.66
C ARG A 127 -13.51 -13.52 1.47
N GLY A 128 -13.83 -14.80 1.58
CA GLY A 128 -12.86 -15.89 1.41
C GLY A 128 -12.17 -15.89 0.05
N MET A 129 -12.86 -15.41 -1.00
CA MET A 129 -12.28 -15.23 -2.33
C MET A 129 -11.08 -14.25 -2.34
N GLU A 130 -11.03 -13.29 -1.41
CA GLU A 130 -9.95 -12.30 -1.31
C GLU A 130 -8.65 -12.89 -0.73
N THR A 131 -8.70 -14.12 -0.22
CA THR A 131 -7.56 -14.80 0.42
C THR A 131 -6.85 -15.77 -0.53
N TYR A 132 -5.79 -16.40 -0.03
CA TYR A 132 -5.06 -17.46 -0.74
C TYR A 132 -5.54 -18.88 -0.38
N GLY A 133 -6.70 -19.02 0.26
CA GLY A 133 -7.30 -20.30 0.63
C GLY A 133 -7.24 -20.58 2.15
N GLU A 134 -7.44 -21.85 2.52
CA GLU A 134 -7.50 -22.28 3.93
C GLU A 134 -6.14 -22.68 4.51
N ASP A 135 -5.16 -22.97 3.64
CA ASP A 135 -3.85 -23.51 4.04
C ASP A 135 -2.87 -22.38 4.43
N PRO A 136 -2.28 -22.44 5.64
CA PRO A 136 -1.33 -21.42 6.10
C PRO A 136 -0.01 -21.41 5.33
N TYR A 137 0.46 -22.55 4.80
CA TYR A 137 1.72 -22.61 4.08
C TYR A 137 1.60 -21.92 2.70
N LEU A 138 0.58 -22.26 1.94
CA LEU A 138 0.26 -21.61 0.67
C LEU A 138 0.01 -20.12 0.88
N THR A 139 -0.83 -19.76 1.86
CA THR A 139 -1.12 -18.35 2.17
C THR A 139 0.14 -17.57 2.49
N GLY A 140 1.02 -18.10 3.36
CA GLY A 140 2.29 -17.46 3.70
C GLY A 140 3.21 -17.30 2.49
N THR A 141 3.35 -18.32 1.66
CA THR A 141 4.26 -18.32 0.51
C THR A 141 3.79 -17.37 -0.61
N MET A 142 2.49 -17.37 -0.92
CA MET A 142 1.90 -16.44 -1.89
C MET A 142 1.97 -14.99 -1.38
N ALA A 143 1.68 -14.76 -0.10
CA ALA A 143 1.73 -13.43 0.51
C ALA A 143 3.15 -12.84 0.48
N VAL A 144 4.18 -13.62 0.83
CA VAL A 144 5.57 -13.16 0.77
C VAL A 144 5.95 -12.71 -0.64
N SER A 145 5.55 -13.47 -1.65
CA SER A 145 5.83 -13.15 -3.06
C SER A 145 5.12 -11.86 -3.49
N PHE A 146 3.84 -11.69 -3.11
CA PHE A 146 3.09 -10.47 -3.37
C PHE A 146 3.70 -9.24 -2.67
N ILE A 147 4.06 -9.36 -1.40
CA ILE A 147 4.62 -8.25 -0.61
C ILE A 147 5.97 -7.80 -1.20
N ARG A 148 6.85 -8.75 -1.56
CA ARG A 148 8.13 -8.44 -2.22
C ARG A 148 7.92 -7.69 -3.53
N GLY A 149 7.02 -8.17 -4.38
CA GLY A 149 6.73 -7.51 -5.66
C GLY A 149 6.13 -6.11 -5.48
N LEU A 150 5.29 -5.91 -4.46
CA LEU A 150 4.68 -4.61 -4.18
C LEU A 150 5.66 -3.60 -3.57
N GLN A 151 6.59 -4.05 -2.72
CA GLN A 151 7.58 -3.19 -2.06
C GLN A 151 8.83 -2.93 -2.92
N GLY A 152 9.16 -3.84 -3.85
CA GLY A 152 10.30 -3.73 -4.75
C GLY A 152 11.65 -4.09 -4.11
N ASP A 153 11.67 -5.11 -3.25
CA ASP A 153 12.87 -5.63 -2.56
C ASP A 153 13.74 -6.53 -3.45
#